data_AF-A0A7Y5M130-F1
#
_entry.id   AF-A0A7Y5M130-F1
#
_cell.length_a   1.000
_cell.length_b   1.000
_cell.length_c   1.000
_cell.angle_alpha   90.00
_cell.angle_beta   90.00
_cell.angle_gamma   90.00
#
_symmetry.space_group_name_H-M   'P 1'
#
loop_
_entity.id
_entity.type
_entity.pdbx_description
1 polymer ?
#
loop_
_entity_poly.entity_id
_entity_poly.type
_entity_poly.pdbx_seq_one_letter_code
_entity_poly.pdbx_strand_id
1 'polypeptide(L)'
;MRRPALLLLASCLPAAAAAPGEQPFPAPDRSRILREEKTTYLVDGSVTIPRGVEISIQKDVYIKAKGGGAARIVVEGNLEVHGVSAREVIFEGVTVVPAASFQKIQLDTCIFRGGGLATAEGSAAEGNLQVQGCRFESGARIQLAVVAGSLELLDGSAGGTVRLLGVVPEGKTNRVKAVLRGFHPGGLHAEGLADLTVRLCAFGEGPVTLKDVGDLTFDGCKVEAKEISFLQSKAGGFARTKVMKCDLYSKRIVFRSPADPKVSDTVVLDKCWFEGERDLEALAKRIVDVADDKANNVTVKVLNPMERPHEMAGKLNR
;
A
#
# COMPACT_ATOMS: atom_id res chain seq x y z
N MET A 1 73.10 4.45 -40.45
CA MET A 1 71.64 4.53 -40.62
C MET A 1 70.98 3.47 -39.75
N ARG A 2 70.38 3.86 -38.61
CA ARG A 2 69.73 2.95 -37.65
C ARG A 2 68.23 2.87 -37.96
N ARG A 3 67.70 1.67 -38.20
CA ARG A 3 66.27 1.42 -38.42
C ARG A 3 65.52 1.46 -37.08
N PRO A 4 64.37 2.15 -36.96
CA PRO A 4 63.55 2.09 -35.76
C PRO A 4 62.78 0.77 -35.73
N ALA A 5 62.81 0.10 -34.57
CA ALA A 5 62.02 -1.08 -34.28
C ALA A 5 60.57 -0.68 -34.04
N LEU A 6 59.65 -1.22 -34.84
CA LEU A 6 58.21 -1.02 -34.71
C LEU A 6 57.69 -1.94 -33.60
N LEU A 7 57.35 -1.37 -32.45
CA LEU A 7 56.77 -2.10 -31.31
C LEU A 7 55.27 -2.31 -31.60
N LEU A 8 54.86 -3.53 -31.95
CA LEU A 8 53.44 -3.90 -32.07
C LEU A 8 52.85 -4.03 -30.65
N LEU A 9 52.06 -3.03 -30.25
CA LEU A 9 51.18 -3.12 -29.09
C LEU A 9 49.95 -3.94 -29.47
N ALA A 10 49.92 -5.20 -29.06
CA ALA A 10 48.74 -6.04 -29.15
C ALA A 10 47.67 -5.52 -28.18
N SER A 11 46.64 -4.87 -28.73
CA SER A 11 45.46 -4.44 -27.98
C SER A 11 44.60 -5.65 -27.62
N CYS A 12 44.75 -6.17 -26.40
CA CYS A 12 43.77 -7.07 -25.80
C CYS A 12 42.49 -6.28 -25.52
N LEU A 13 41.55 -6.30 -26.47
CA LEU A 13 40.18 -5.83 -26.22
C LEU A 13 39.53 -6.78 -25.19
N PRO A 14 39.00 -6.27 -24.06
CA PRO A 14 38.24 -7.10 -23.14
C PRO A 14 37.02 -7.67 -23.87
N ALA A 15 36.78 -8.97 -23.70
CA ALA A 15 35.61 -9.64 -24.24
C ALA A 15 34.35 -8.91 -23.75
N ALA A 16 33.50 -8.48 -24.70
CA ALA A 16 32.23 -7.86 -24.39
C ALA A 16 31.43 -8.82 -23.50
N ALA A 17 31.07 -8.37 -22.29
CA ALA A 17 30.19 -9.12 -21.41
C ALA A 17 28.88 -9.40 -22.17
N ALA A 18 28.51 -10.68 -22.27
CA ALA A 18 27.27 -11.09 -22.89
C ALA A 18 26.11 -10.28 -22.30
N ALA A 19 25.23 -9.76 -23.17
CA ALA A 19 24.05 -9.04 -22.72
C ALA A 19 23.28 -9.93 -21.72
N PRO A 20 22.79 -9.38 -20.59
CA PRO A 20 22.03 -10.14 -19.62
C PRO A 20 20.90 -10.89 -20.32
N GLY A 21 20.88 -12.21 -20.16
CA GLY A 21 19.93 -13.09 -20.84
C GLY A 21 18.53 -12.93 -20.26
N GLU A 22 17.52 -12.98 -21.14
CA GLU A 22 16.16 -13.27 -20.72
C GLU A 22 16.02 -14.78 -20.50
N GLN A 23 15.40 -15.19 -19.39
CA GLN A 23 15.10 -16.59 -19.11
C GLN A 23 13.66 -16.74 -18.60
N PRO A 24 13.02 -17.92 -18.78
CA PRO A 24 11.69 -18.13 -18.20
C PRO A 24 11.74 -18.03 -16.67
N PHE A 25 10.68 -17.49 -16.07
CA PHE A 25 10.48 -17.57 -14.63
C PHE A 25 10.48 -19.05 -14.22
N PRO A 26 11.26 -19.46 -13.20
CA PRO A 26 11.48 -20.86 -12.94
C PRO A 26 10.17 -21.55 -12.55
N ALA A 27 10.01 -22.80 -12.98
CA ALA A 27 8.97 -23.65 -12.47
C ALA A 27 9.09 -23.73 -10.94
N PRO A 28 8.03 -23.40 -10.18
CA PRO A 28 8.05 -23.39 -8.72
C PRO A 28 7.80 -24.78 -8.14
N ASP A 29 8.58 -25.76 -8.60
CA ASP A 29 8.55 -27.16 -8.16
C ASP A 29 9.32 -27.41 -6.85
N ARG A 30 10.23 -26.50 -6.51
CA ARG A 30 11.06 -26.50 -5.30
C ARG A 30 11.45 -25.08 -4.96
N SER A 31 11.87 -24.87 -3.71
CA SER A 31 12.34 -23.55 -3.28
C SER A 31 13.59 -23.12 -4.05
N ARG A 32 13.64 -21.85 -4.44
CA ARG A 32 14.72 -21.29 -5.28
C ARG A 32 15.01 -19.84 -4.92
N ILE A 33 16.27 -19.45 -5.11
CA ILE A 33 16.73 -18.07 -4.98
C ILE A 33 17.13 -17.56 -6.37
N LEU A 34 16.50 -16.48 -6.81
CA LEU A 34 16.83 -15.77 -8.06
C LEU A 34 17.85 -14.69 -7.71
N ARG A 35 19.12 -14.90 -8.08
CA ARG A 35 20.26 -14.04 -7.68
C ARG A 35 21.14 -13.59 -8.83
N GLU A 36 20.78 -13.93 -10.05
CA GLU A 36 21.58 -13.59 -11.22
C GLU A 36 21.38 -12.09 -11.51
N GLU A 37 22.35 -11.27 -11.08
CA GLU A 37 22.28 -9.81 -11.20
C GLU A 37 21.99 -9.41 -12.65
N LYS A 38 21.08 -8.45 -12.83
CA LYS A 38 20.61 -7.91 -14.12
C LYS A 38 19.89 -8.91 -15.00
N THR A 39 19.50 -10.07 -14.47
CA THR A 39 18.79 -11.08 -15.24
C THR A 39 17.29 -10.79 -15.28
N THR A 40 16.70 -11.03 -16.46
CA THR A 40 15.27 -10.85 -16.67
C THR A 40 14.57 -12.21 -16.68
N TYR A 41 13.65 -12.41 -15.75
CA TYR A 41 12.77 -13.58 -15.70
C TYR A 41 11.42 -13.23 -16.33
N LEU A 42 11.06 -13.98 -17.38
CA LEU A 42 9.83 -13.82 -18.12
C LEU A 42 8.72 -14.70 -17.53
N VAL A 43 7.64 -14.06 -17.05
CA VAL A 43 6.43 -14.75 -16.56
C VAL A 43 5.45 -14.90 -17.73
N ASP A 44 5.20 -16.15 -18.14
CA ASP A 44 4.25 -16.48 -19.22
C ASP A 44 2.89 -16.85 -18.62
N GLY A 45 1.89 -15.97 -18.79
CA GLY A 45 0.56 -16.17 -18.22
C GLY A 45 0.54 -16.16 -16.69
N SER A 46 0.31 -17.31 -16.06
CA SER A 46 0.17 -17.44 -14.61
C SER A 46 1.11 -18.52 -14.07
N VAL A 47 1.90 -18.16 -13.06
CA VAL A 47 2.77 -19.08 -12.32
C VAL A 47 2.28 -19.18 -10.88
N THR A 48 2.09 -20.39 -10.36
CA THR A 48 1.65 -20.60 -8.97
C THR A 48 2.80 -21.12 -8.12
N ILE A 49 3.19 -20.39 -7.08
CA ILE A 49 4.13 -20.85 -6.05
C ILE A 49 3.35 -21.71 -5.06
N PRO A 50 3.48 -23.04 -5.09
CA PRO A 50 2.64 -23.93 -4.29
C PRO A 50 3.02 -23.85 -2.81
N ARG A 51 2.12 -24.34 -1.95
CA ARG A 51 2.39 -24.46 -0.51
C ARG A 51 3.67 -25.27 -0.25
N GLY A 52 4.50 -24.79 0.68
CA GLY A 52 5.77 -25.42 1.05
C GLY A 52 6.95 -25.06 0.12
N VAL A 53 6.71 -24.33 -0.96
CA VAL A 53 7.75 -23.77 -1.82
C VAL A 53 7.97 -22.29 -1.51
N GLU A 54 9.23 -21.88 -1.52
CA GLU A 54 9.66 -20.50 -1.37
C GLU A 54 10.42 -20.02 -2.62
N ILE A 55 9.98 -18.91 -3.19
CA ILE A 55 10.78 -18.20 -4.19
C ILE A 55 11.31 -16.92 -3.56
N SER A 56 12.63 -16.82 -3.47
CA SER A 56 13.34 -15.63 -3.00
C SER A 56 13.95 -14.89 -4.19
N ILE A 57 13.59 -13.62 -4.39
CA ILE A 57 14.06 -12.78 -5.50
C ILE A 57 15.01 -11.73 -4.92
N GLN A 58 16.27 -11.74 -5.35
CA GLN A 58 17.27 -10.81 -4.85
C GLN A 58 17.35 -9.55 -5.74
N LYS A 59 17.97 -8.50 -5.19
CA LYS A 59 18.29 -7.23 -5.88
C LYS A 59 18.83 -7.38 -7.30
N ASP A 60 18.60 -6.36 -8.13
CA ASP A 60 18.96 -6.31 -9.56
C ASP A 60 18.29 -7.37 -10.45
N VAL A 61 17.25 -8.05 -9.97
CA VAL A 61 16.45 -8.97 -10.77
C VAL A 61 15.25 -8.24 -11.39
N TYR A 62 14.97 -8.55 -12.65
CA TYR A 62 13.82 -8.04 -13.40
C TYR A 62 12.81 -9.16 -13.61
N ILE A 63 11.56 -8.94 -13.22
CA ILE A 63 10.46 -9.88 -13.42
C ILE A 63 9.47 -9.25 -14.39
N LYS A 64 9.36 -9.81 -15.60
CA LYS A 64 8.63 -9.17 -16.70
C LYS A 64 7.56 -10.09 -17.26
N ALA A 65 6.39 -9.55 -17.56
CA ALA A 65 5.35 -10.27 -18.28
C ALA A 65 5.80 -10.59 -19.72
N LYS A 66 5.68 -11.86 -20.13
CA LYS A 66 6.01 -12.28 -21.48
C LYS A 66 4.91 -11.85 -22.46
N GLY A 67 5.31 -11.27 -23.60
CA GLY A 67 4.39 -10.92 -24.69
C GLY A 67 3.48 -9.71 -24.39
N GLY A 68 3.76 -8.91 -23.37
CA GLY A 68 2.99 -7.69 -23.04
C GLY A 68 1.59 -7.95 -22.46
N GLY A 69 1.19 -9.22 -22.30
CA GLY A 69 -0.05 -9.60 -21.64
C GLY A 69 0.01 -9.45 -20.12
N ALA A 70 -1.14 -9.55 -19.45
CA ALA A 70 -1.19 -9.53 -18.00
C ALA A 70 -0.63 -10.85 -17.43
N ALA A 71 0.52 -10.77 -16.75
CA ALA A 71 1.12 -11.93 -16.09
C ALA A 71 0.82 -11.94 -14.58
N ARG A 72 0.73 -13.14 -14.00
CA ARG A 72 0.37 -13.35 -12.59
C ARG A 72 1.35 -14.29 -11.90
N ILE A 73 1.73 -13.95 -10.68
CA ILE A 73 2.41 -14.85 -9.74
C ILE A 73 1.42 -15.12 -8.61
N VAL A 74 0.78 -16.29 -8.63
CA VAL A 74 -0.14 -16.74 -7.58
C VAL A 74 0.67 -17.35 -6.45
N VAL A 75 0.47 -16.91 -5.21
CA VAL A 75 1.29 -17.34 -4.07
C VAL A 75 0.45 -18.13 -3.06
N GLU A 76 0.68 -19.43 -2.97
CA GLU A 76 0.18 -20.31 -1.89
C GLU A 76 1.26 -20.59 -0.82
N GLY A 77 2.53 -20.63 -1.25
CA GLY A 77 3.70 -20.80 -0.38
C GLY A 77 4.26 -19.48 0.13
N ASN A 78 5.55 -19.27 -0.09
CA ASN A 78 6.29 -18.07 0.30
C ASN A 78 6.84 -17.35 -0.93
N LEU A 79 6.64 -16.04 -0.99
CA LEU A 79 7.33 -15.16 -1.94
C LEU A 79 8.07 -14.10 -1.13
N GLU A 80 9.39 -14.07 -1.27
CA GLU A 80 10.23 -13.05 -0.68
C GLU A 80 10.97 -12.27 -1.75
N VAL A 81 10.93 -10.96 -1.69
CA VAL A 81 11.64 -10.08 -2.62
C VAL A 81 12.51 -9.15 -1.81
N HIS A 82 13.81 -9.18 -2.08
CA HIS A 82 14.86 -8.51 -1.31
C HIS A 82 15.64 -7.54 -2.21
N GLY A 83 15.03 -6.39 -2.49
CA GLY A 83 15.70 -5.25 -3.13
C GLY A 83 16.46 -4.40 -2.11
N VAL A 84 17.29 -3.48 -2.61
CA VAL A 84 17.92 -2.41 -1.81
C VAL A 84 17.88 -1.10 -2.59
N SER A 85 18.00 0.05 -1.93
CA SER A 85 17.74 1.37 -2.57
C SER A 85 18.58 1.68 -3.83
N ALA A 86 19.77 1.09 -3.96
CA ALA A 86 20.62 1.26 -5.15
C ALA A 86 20.42 0.15 -6.21
N ARG A 87 19.70 -0.91 -5.87
CA ARG A 87 19.54 -2.16 -6.62
C ARG A 87 18.16 -2.75 -6.32
N GLU A 88 17.15 -2.14 -6.91
CA GLU A 88 15.75 -2.52 -6.69
C GLU A 88 15.42 -3.80 -7.48
N VAL A 89 14.38 -4.51 -7.07
CA VAL A 89 13.74 -5.54 -7.91
C VAL A 89 12.63 -4.88 -8.71
N ILE A 90 12.55 -5.13 -10.02
CA ILE A 90 11.56 -4.50 -10.89
C ILE A 90 10.58 -5.53 -11.39
N PHE A 91 9.29 -5.30 -11.13
CA PHE A 91 8.16 -6.01 -11.73
C PHE A 91 7.57 -5.18 -12.86
N GLU A 92 7.55 -5.71 -14.09
CA GLU A 92 7.00 -5.04 -15.28
C GLU A 92 5.81 -5.83 -15.84
N GLY A 93 4.60 -5.29 -15.69
CA GLY A 93 3.36 -5.92 -16.16
C GLY A 93 2.92 -7.17 -15.37
N VAL A 94 3.52 -7.40 -14.19
CA VAL A 94 3.28 -8.59 -13.37
C VAL A 94 2.44 -8.24 -12.15
N THR A 95 1.44 -9.05 -11.86
CA THR A 95 0.64 -8.95 -10.63
C THR A 95 0.99 -10.08 -9.68
N VAL A 96 1.38 -9.76 -8.45
CA VAL A 96 1.47 -10.73 -7.35
C VAL A 96 0.05 -10.93 -6.79
N VAL A 97 -0.40 -12.18 -6.77
CA VAL A 97 -1.76 -12.56 -6.38
C VAL A 97 -1.68 -13.51 -5.17
N PRO A 98 -2.00 -13.06 -3.96
CA PRO A 98 -2.13 -13.97 -2.83
C PRO A 98 -3.23 -14.99 -3.13
N ALA A 99 -2.95 -16.28 -2.93
CA ALA A 99 -3.98 -17.31 -2.98
C ALA A 99 -4.94 -17.18 -1.78
N ALA A 100 -6.04 -17.93 -1.78
CA ALA A 100 -7.03 -17.91 -0.70
C ALA A 100 -6.40 -18.17 0.70
N SER A 101 -5.35 -18.99 0.74
CA SER A 101 -4.49 -19.17 1.90
C SER A 101 -3.05 -19.17 1.44
N PHE A 102 -2.23 -18.32 2.04
CA PHE A 102 -0.81 -18.22 1.76
C PHE A 102 -0.02 -18.06 3.06
N GLN A 103 1.23 -18.48 3.08
CA GLN A 103 2.04 -18.43 4.30
C GLN A 103 2.62 -17.03 4.51
N LYS A 104 3.35 -16.51 3.52
CA LYS A 104 4.04 -15.22 3.62
C LYS A 104 4.27 -14.60 2.24
N ILE A 105 3.99 -13.31 2.13
CA ILE A 105 4.45 -12.48 1.01
C ILE A 105 5.21 -11.30 1.62
N GLN A 106 6.50 -11.20 1.34
CA GLN A 106 7.34 -10.09 1.77
C GLN A 106 7.97 -9.43 0.55
N LEU A 107 7.66 -8.16 0.36
CA LEU A 107 8.15 -7.35 -0.75
C LEU A 107 8.97 -6.19 -0.19
N ASP A 108 10.29 -6.24 -0.34
CA ASP A 108 11.19 -5.20 0.14
C ASP A 108 11.88 -4.50 -1.03
N THR A 109 11.73 -3.17 -1.07
CA THR A 109 12.41 -2.27 -2.01
C THR A 109 12.30 -2.71 -3.47
N CYS A 110 11.06 -2.92 -3.93
CA CYS A 110 10.77 -3.25 -5.33
C CYS A 110 9.89 -2.19 -6.01
N ILE A 111 9.93 -2.16 -7.34
CA ILE A 111 9.13 -1.27 -8.18
C ILE A 111 8.14 -2.10 -9.00
N PHE A 112 6.87 -1.72 -8.98
CA PHE A 112 5.86 -2.22 -9.91
C PHE A 112 5.59 -1.19 -11.02
N ARG A 113 5.86 -1.59 -12.26
CA ARG A 113 5.58 -0.86 -13.50
C ARG A 113 4.42 -1.56 -14.23
N GLY A 114 3.20 -1.16 -13.90
CA GLY A 114 2.01 -1.93 -14.24
C GLY A 114 1.81 -3.16 -13.34
N GLY A 115 0.67 -3.84 -13.49
CA GLY A 115 0.32 -4.98 -12.64
C GLY A 115 0.08 -4.56 -11.18
N GLY A 116 0.86 -5.12 -10.24
CA GLY A 116 0.84 -4.72 -8.83
C GLY A 116 0.60 -5.86 -7.85
N LEU A 117 -0.17 -5.60 -6.81
CA LEU A 117 -0.46 -6.54 -5.72
C LEU A 117 -1.98 -6.60 -5.51
N ALA A 118 -2.60 -7.70 -5.91
CA ALA A 118 -4.05 -7.80 -5.87
C ALA A 118 -4.55 -9.20 -5.58
N THR A 119 -5.60 -9.34 -4.77
CA THR A 119 -6.34 -10.61 -4.69
C THR A 119 -7.12 -10.85 -5.98
N ALA A 120 -7.41 -12.12 -6.27
CA ALA A 120 -8.27 -12.44 -7.41
C ALA A 120 -9.68 -11.85 -7.20
N GLU A 121 -10.34 -11.47 -8.30
CA GLU A 121 -11.66 -10.84 -8.24
C GLU A 121 -12.69 -11.73 -7.52
N GLY A 122 -13.47 -11.15 -6.62
CA GLY A 122 -14.44 -11.88 -5.80
C GLY A 122 -13.83 -12.82 -4.76
N SER A 123 -12.50 -12.89 -4.64
CA SER A 123 -11.81 -13.71 -3.65
C SER A 123 -11.25 -12.86 -2.51
N ALA A 124 -10.98 -13.52 -1.40
CA ALA A 124 -10.25 -12.96 -0.27
C ALA A 124 -9.20 -13.97 0.19
N ALA A 125 -8.13 -13.44 0.78
CA ALA A 125 -6.96 -14.22 1.16
C ALA A 125 -6.75 -14.24 2.68
N GLU A 126 -6.07 -15.27 3.17
CA GLU A 126 -5.60 -15.38 4.56
C GLU A 126 -4.08 -15.58 4.55
N GLY A 127 -3.36 -14.73 5.29
CA GLY A 127 -1.91 -14.81 5.40
C GLY A 127 -1.27 -13.52 5.91
N ASN A 128 0.06 -13.48 5.96
CA ASN A 128 0.82 -12.30 6.38
C ASN A 128 1.49 -11.66 5.16
N LEU A 129 1.17 -10.38 4.92
CA LEU A 129 1.68 -9.63 3.79
C LEU A 129 2.40 -8.39 4.30
N GLN A 130 3.67 -8.27 3.91
CA GLN A 130 4.52 -7.13 4.23
C GLN A 130 5.05 -6.52 2.93
N VAL A 131 4.89 -5.21 2.79
CA VAL A 131 5.36 -4.41 1.65
C VAL A 131 6.14 -3.24 2.23
N GLN A 132 7.45 -3.25 2.08
CA GLN A 132 8.34 -2.22 2.62
C GLN A 132 9.16 -1.58 1.50
N GLY A 133 9.27 -0.25 1.50
CA GLY A 133 10.14 0.44 0.52
C GLY A 133 9.69 0.33 -0.93
N CYS A 134 8.46 -0.13 -1.19
CA CYS A 134 8.00 -0.44 -2.54
C CYS A 134 7.37 0.77 -3.23
N ARG A 135 7.51 0.83 -4.56
CA ARG A 135 6.92 1.88 -5.41
C ARG A 135 5.97 1.26 -6.43
N PHE A 136 4.72 1.71 -6.44
CA PHE A 136 3.71 1.30 -7.43
C PHE A 136 3.50 2.48 -8.39
N GLU A 137 4.16 2.40 -9.55
CA GLU A 137 4.12 3.43 -10.60
C GLU A 137 2.78 3.41 -11.37
N SER A 138 2.62 4.31 -12.33
CA SER A 138 1.38 4.45 -13.11
C SER A 138 0.93 3.11 -13.71
N GLY A 139 -0.33 2.75 -13.45
CA GLY A 139 -0.94 1.49 -13.88
C GLY A 139 -0.70 0.30 -12.93
N ALA A 140 0.22 0.40 -11.96
CA ALA A 140 0.30 -0.57 -10.87
C ALA A 140 -0.74 -0.25 -9.79
N ARG A 141 -1.33 -1.28 -9.19
CA ARG A 141 -2.37 -1.13 -8.15
C ARG A 141 -2.15 -2.01 -6.94
N ILE A 142 -2.67 -1.57 -5.80
CA ILE A 142 -2.81 -2.38 -4.58
C ILE A 142 -4.29 -2.56 -4.29
N GLN A 143 -4.78 -3.81 -4.39
CA GLN A 143 -6.18 -4.15 -4.13
C GLN A 143 -6.28 -5.49 -3.39
N LEU A 144 -6.38 -5.43 -2.07
CA LEU A 144 -6.32 -6.62 -1.22
C LEU A 144 -7.65 -6.82 -0.49
N ALA A 145 -8.23 -8.01 -0.62
CA ALA A 145 -9.31 -8.48 0.22
C ALA A 145 -8.80 -9.62 1.12
N VAL A 146 -9.00 -9.53 2.43
CA VAL A 146 -8.44 -10.47 3.39
C VAL A 146 -9.48 -10.92 4.42
N VAL A 147 -9.47 -12.20 4.77
CA VAL A 147 -10.38 -12.75 5.79
C VAL A 147 -9.74 -12.84 7.18
N ALA A 148 -8.41 -12.98 7.22
CA ALA A 148 -7.61 -13.03 8.44
C ALA A 148 -6.12 -12.76 8.13
N GLY A 149 -5.34 -12.42 9.15
CA GLY A 149 -3.91 -12.13 9.05
C GLY A 149 -3.59 -10.64 9.21
N SER A 150 -2.37 -10.27 8.80
CA SER A 150 -1.86 -8.89 8.86
C SER A 150 -1.44 -8.36 7.49
N LEU A 151 -1.72 -7.08 7.27
CA LEU A 151 -1.27 -6.30 6.11
C LEU A 151 -0.38 -5.16 6.59
N GLU A 152 0.87 -5.11 6.14
CA GLU A 152 1.81 -4.05 6.49
C GLU A 152 2.32 -3.36 5.24
N LEU A 153 2.00 -2.08 5.07
CA LEU A 153 2.52 -1.21 4.01
C LEU A 153 3.41 -0.13 4.64
N LEU A 154 4.72 -0.25 4.44
CA LEU A 154 5.73 0.52 5.14
C LEU A 154 6.61 1.29 4.15
N ASP A 155 6.82 2.58 4.40
CA ASP A 155 7.85 3.41 3.76
C ASP A 155 7.86 3.31 2.21
N GLY A 156 6.67 3.32 1.59
CA GLY A 156 6.50 3.11 0.14
C GLY A 156 5.57 4.13 -0.50
N SER A 157 5.23 3.94 -1.78
CA SER A 157 4.32 4.85 -2.50
C SER A 157 3.49 4.11 -3.53
N ALA A 158 2.30 4.65 -3.81
CA ALA A 158 1.45 4.19 -4.90
C ALA A 158 0.79 5.38 -5.58
N GLY A 159 0.94 5.51 -6.90
CA GLY A 159 0.33 6.64 -7.63
C GLY A 159 -1.21 6.63 -7.58
N GLY A 160 -1.82 5.45 -7.43
CA GLY A 160 -3.27 5.27 -7.35
C GLY A 160 -3.82 5.12 -5.94
N THR A 161 -5.14 4.92 -5.87
CA THR A 161 -5.83 4.56 -4.62
C THR A 161 -5.47 3.15 -4.19
N VAL A 162 -5.01 3.00 -2.94
CA VAL A 162 -4.83 1.70 -2.29
C VAL A 162 -6.18 1.23 -1.76
N ARG A 163 -6.57 -0.01 -2.08
CA ARG A 163 -7.83 -0.60 -1.60
C ARG A 163 -7.56 -1.80 -0.68
N LEU A 164 -8.00 -1.71 0.57
CA LEU A 164 -7.86 -2.75 1.59
C LEU A 164 -9.24 -3.13 2.13
N LEU A 165 -9.63 -4.39 1.97
CA LEU A 165 -10.94 -4.88 2.36
C LEU A 165 -10.76 -6.01 3.36
N GLY A 166 -11.23 -5.84 4.60
CA GLY A 166 -11.41 -6.94 5.52
C GLY A 166 -12.77 -7.60 5.27
N VAL A 167 -12.75 -8.89 5.00
CA VAL A 167 -13.92 -9.71 4.70
C VAL A 167 -14.21 -10.56 5.92
N VAL A 168 -15.38 -10.41 6.50
CA VAL A 168 -15.79 -11.19 7.68
C VAL A 168 -16.59 -12.41 7.20
N PRO A 169 -16.08 -13.65 7.37
CA PRO A 169 -16.87 -14.83 7.05
C PRO A 169 -18.11 -14.91 7.96
N GLU A 170 -19.19 -15.49 7.44
CA GLU A 170 -20.43 -15.66 8.21
C GLU A 170 -20.18 -16.33 9.57
N GLY A 171 -20.75 -15.76 10.62
CA GLY A 171 -20.62 -16.26 12.00
C GLY A 171 -19.24 -16.09 12.64
N LYS A 172 -18.27 -15.46 11.97
CA LYS A 172 -16.93 -15.22 12.53
C LYS A 172 -16.73 -13.78 12.99
N THR A 173 -15.80 -13.59 13.92
CA THR A 173 -15.34 -12.25 14.28
C THR A 173 -14.25 -11.79 13.31
N ASN A 174 -14.29 -10.50 12.97
CA ASN A 174 -13.24 -9.89 12.18
C ASN A 174 -11.93 -9.86 12.98
N ARG A 175 -10.83 -10.27 12.34
CA ARG A 175 -9.49 -10.28 12.95
C ARG A 175 -8.42 -9.67 12.06
N VAL A 176 -8.81 -9.05 10.95
CA VAL A 176 -7.87 -8.47 10.00
C VAL A 176 -7.25 -7.21 10.60
N LYS A 177 -5.92 -7.16 10.59
CA LYS A 177 -5.16 -5.97 10.98
C LYS A 177 -4.43 -5.38 9.79
N ALA A 178 -4.43 -4.06 9.69
CA ALA A 178 -3.64 -3.35 8.68
C ALA A 178 -2.84 -2.21 9.30
N VAL A 179 -1.60 -2.06 8.85
CA VAL A 179 -0.71 -0.96 9.23
C VAL A 179 -0.21 -0.29 7.96
N LEU A 180 -0.45 1.01 7.84
CA LEU A 180 0.16 1.88 6.85
C LEU A 180 1.05 2.86 7.60
N ARG A 181 2.36 2.82 7.36
CA ARG A 181 3.32 3.72 8.01
C ARG A 181 4.30 4.31 7.02
N GLY A 182 4.41 5.63 6.95
CA GLY A 182 5.33 6.27 5.98
C GLY A 182 4.96 5.96 4.52
N PHE A 183 3.73 5.53 4.26
CA PHE A 183 3.28 5.12 2.93
C PHE A 183 2.55 6.26 2.24
N HIS A 184 2.84 6.50 0.96
CA HIS A 184 2.35 7.66 0.21
C HIS A 184 1.45 7.24 -0.96
N PRO A 185 0.17 6.89 -0.72
CA PRO A 185 -0.74 6.52 -1.79
C PRO A 185 -1.46 7.75 -2.37
N GLY A 186 -1.89 7.65 -3.63
CA GLY A 186 -2.73 8.68 -4.25
C GLY A 186 -4.07 8.88 -3.53
N GLY A 187 -4.60 7.81 -2.93
CA GLY A 187 -5.76 7.82 -2.03
C GLY A 187 -5.86 6.50 -1.27
N LEU A 188 -6.86 6.35 -0.40
CA LEU A 188 -7.05 5.13 0.40
C LEU A 188 -8.53 4.78 0.51
N HIS A 189 -8.85 3.52 0.24
CA HIS A 189 -10.14 2.95 0.57
C HIS A 189 -9.91 1.74 1.46
N ALA A 190 -10.25 1.85 2.73
CA ALA A 190 -10.17 0.77 3.69
C ALA A 190 -11.57 0.45 4.23
N GLU A 191 -11.99 -0.81 4.14
CA GLU A 191 -13.32 -1.24 4.59
C GLU A 191 -13.26 -2.50 5.43
N GLY A 192 -14.05 -2.56 6.49
CA GLY A 192 -14.30 -3.80 7.22
C GLY A 192 -13.06 -4.37 7.89
N LEU A 193 -12.15 -3.54 8.41
CA LEU A 193 -10.94 -3.98 9.12
C LEU A 193 -11.20 -4.02 10.64
N ALA A 194 -10.64 -5.01 11.35
CA ALA A 194 -10.79 -5.06 12.80
C ALA A 194 -9.93 -3.99 13.49
N ASP A 195 -8.74 -3.75 12.93
CA ASP A 195 -7.75 -2.77 13.39
C ASP A 195 -7.04 -2.17 12.18
N LEU A 196 -7.03 -0.84 12.08
CA LEU A 196 -6.29 -0.09 11.10
C LEU A 196 -5.48 1.01 11.77
N THR A 197 -4.16 0.95 11.60
CA THR A 197 -3.25 2.04 11.96
C THR A 197 -2.72 2.70 10.70
N VAL A 198 -3.02 3.98 10.52
CA VAL A 198 -2.46 4.83 9.48
C VAL A 198 -1.62 5.90 10.16
N ARG A 199 -0.31 5.88 9.92
CA ARG A 199 0.64 6.74 10.63
C ARG A 199 1.68 7.35 9.72
N LEU A 200 1.93 8.65 9.84
CA LEU A 200 2.95 9.35 9.04
C LEU A 200 2.76 9.13 7.53
N CYS A 201 1.52 9.00 7.07
CA CYS A 201 1.22 8.78 5.65
C CYS A 201 0.91 10.11 4.97
N ALA A 202 1.26 10.22 3.69
CA ALA A 202 0.94 11.38 2.87
C ALA A 202 0.02 10.94 1.72
N PHE A 203 -1.22 11.39 1.75
CA PHE A 203 -2.23 11.07 0.75
C PHE A 203 -2.29 12.16 -0.30
N GLY A 204 -2.29 11.75 -1.57
CA GLY A 204 -2.52 12.64 -2.71
C GLY A 204 -3.97 13.14 -2.80
N GLU A 205 -4.36 13.61 -3.99
CA GLU A 205 -5.69 14.18 -4.23
C GLU A 205 -6.83 13.14 -4.34
N GLY A 206 -6.48 11.85 -4.40
CA GLY A 206 -7.44 10.76 -4.48
C GLY A 206 -8.25 10.61 -3.18
N PRO A 207 -9.44 9.99 -3.24
CA PRO A 207 -10.33 9.91 -2.09
C PRO A 207 -9.69 9.11 -0.95
N VAL A 208 -9.97 9.54 0.28
CA VAL A 208 -9.68 8.77 1.50
C VAL A 208 -11.00 8.37 2.15
N THR A 209 -11.29 7.08 2.15
CA THR A 209 -12.51 6.49 2.71
C THR A 209 -12.15 5.35 3.65
N LEU A 210 -12.56 5.46 4.91
CA LEU A 210 -12.36 4.48 5.96
C LEU A 210 -13.73 4.05 6.47
N LYS A 211 -14.15 2.83 6.16
CA LYS A 211 -15.51 2.33 6.44
C LYS A 211 -15.46 1.09 7.33
N ASP A 212 -16.34 1.01 8.33
CA ASP A 212 -16.50 -0.17 9.18
C ASP A 212 -15.17 -0.68 9.79
N VAL A 213 -14.33 0.27 10.23
CA VAL A 213 -13.05 -0.02 10.89
C VAL A 213 -13.29 -0.08 12.40
N GLY A 214 -12.93 -1.21 13.03
CA GLY A 214 -13.25 -1.48 14.44
C GLY A 214 -12.37 -0.78 15.47
N ASP A 215 -11.07 -0.63 15.21
CA ASP A 215 -10.12 0.20 15.96
C ASP A 215 -9.32 0.99 14.93
N LEU A 216 -9.35 2.32 15.02
CA LEU A 216 -8.76 3.19 14.01
C LEU A 216 -7.82 4.18 14.67
N THR A 217 -6.55 4.13 14.29
CA THR A 217 -5.59 5.19 14.58
C THR A 217 -5.17 5.88 13.29
N PHE A 218 -5.50 7.15 13.14
CA PHE A 218 -5.11 8.01 12.02
C PHE A 218 -4.25 9.17 12.56
N ASP A 219 -2.92 8.99 12.56
CA ASP A 219 -1.96 9.81 13.30
C ASP A 219 -0.88 10.42 12.39
N GLY A 220 -0.63 11.72 12.51
CA GLY A 220 0.51 12.35 11.83
C GLY A 220 0.41 12.34 10.31
N CYS A 221 -0.79 12.25 9.74
CA CYS A 221 -0.99 12.11 8.30
C CYS A 221 -1.14 13.47 7.60
N LYS A 222 -0.61 13.58 6.39
CA LYS A 222 -0.88 14.69 5.46
C LYS A 222 -1.93 14.25 4.46
N VAL A 223 -3.03 14.99 4.30
CA VAL A 223 -4.12 14.60 3.39
C VAL A 223 -4.45 15.72 2.41
N GLU A 224 -4.14 15.53 1.13
CA GLU A 224 -4.47 16.47 0.03
C GLU A 224 -5.79 16.11 -0.68
N ALA A 225 -6.45 15.02 -0.27
CA ALA A 225 -7.74 14.60 -0.81
C ALA A 225 -8.79 15.71 -0.65
N LYS A 226 -9.66 15.91 -1.66
CA LYS A 226 -10.74 16.90 -1.55
C LYS A 226 -11.72 16.58 -0.41
N GLU A 227 -11.95 15.30 -0.17
CA GLU A 227 -12.82 14.77 0.87
C GLU A 227 -12.15 13.60 1.60
N ILE A 228 -12.35 13.54 2.91
CA ILE A 228 -12.03 12.41 3.77
C ILE A 228 -13.33 11.91 4.38
N SER A 229 -13.59 10.62 4.28
CA SER A 229 -14.83 10.01 4.77
C SER A 229 -14.54 8.88 5.75
N PHE A 230 -15.04 9.02 6.97
CA PHE A 230 -15.03 8.02 8.03
C PHE A 230 -16.47 7.54 8.24
N LEU A 231 -16.73 6.27 7.93
CA LEU A 231 -18.08 5.72 7.83
C LEU A 231 -18.22 4.49 8.72
N GLN A 232 -19.35 4.35 9.40
CA GLN A 232 -19.72 3.17 10.16
C GLN A 232 -21.13 2.74 9.77
N SER A 233 -21.35 1.44 9.61
CA SER A 233 -22.66 0.83 9.33
C SER A 233 -23.50 0.61 10.58
N LYS A 234 -22.91 0.83 11.77
CA LYS A 234 -23.54 0.64 13.08
C LYS A 234 -23.26 1.84 13.99
N ALA A 235 -24.23 2.22 14.80
CA ALA A 235 -24.03 3.18 15.87
C ALA A 235 -22.99 2.66 16.88
N GLY A 236 -22.22 3.55 17.50
CA GLY A 236 -21.16 3.17 18.45
C GLY A 236 -19.85 2.75 17.79
N GLY A 237 -19.80 2.72 16.46
CA GLY A 237 -18.64 2.23 15.69
C GLY A 237 -17.39 3.10 15.85
N PHE A 238 -17.53 4.32 16.37
CA PHE A 238 -16.42 5.27 16.53
C PHE A 238 -15.76 5.23 17.91
N ALA A 239 -16.22 4.39 18.85
CA ALA A 239 -15.73 4.37 20.23
C ALA A 239 -14.20 4.20 20.37
N ARG A 240 -13.53 3.58 19.37
CA ARG A 240 -12.07 3.39 19.32
C ARG A 240 -11.39 4.13 18.17
N THR A 241 -12.02 5.15 17.63
CA THR A 241 -11.41 5.98 16.57
C THR A 241 -10.60 7.11 17.16
N LYS A 242 -9.36 7.24 16.70
CA LYS A 242 -8.43 8.32 17.07
C LYS A 242 -7.93 8.99 15.81
N VAL A 243 -8.15 10.29 15.70
CA VAL A 243 -7.60 11.13 14.62
C VAL A 243 -6.80 12.24 15.26
N MET A 244 -5.49 12.27 15.02
CA MET A 244 -4.63 13.25 15.69
C MET A 244 -3.44 13.69 14.85
N LYS A 245 -2.96 14.90 15.11
CA LYS A 245 -1.73 15.45 14.52
C LYS A 245 -1.71 15.43 12.99
N CYS A 246 -2.87 15.50 12.35
CA CYS A 246 -2.97 15.45 10.90
C CYS A 246 -2.94 16.84 10.28
N ASP A 247 -2.36 16.94 9.08
CA ASP A 247 -2.39 18.13 8.24
C ASP A 247 -3.46 17.93 7.16
N LEU A 248 -4.60 18.59 7.33
CA LEU A 248 -5.82 18.36 6.56
C LEU A 248 -6.06 19.51 5.57
N TYR A 249 -5.71 19.27 4.31
CA TYR A 249 -5.99 20.18 3.18
C TYR A 249 -7.39 19.94 2.60
N SER A 250 -8.08 18.91 3.07
CA SER A 250 -9.39 18.49 2.59
C SER A 250 -10.48 19.49 2.89
N LYS A 251 -11.22 19.92 1.87
CA LYS A 251 -12.33 20.88 2.02
C LYS A 251 -13.52 20.30 2.78
N ARG A 252 -13.64 18.98 2.81
CA ARG A 252 -14.74 18.27 3.47
C ARG A 252 -14.24 17.07 4.24
N ILE A 253 -14.70 16.93 5.49
CA ILE A 253 -14.37 15.81 6.36
C ILE A 253 -15.69 15.23 6.87
N VAL A 254 -16.00 13.98 6.54
CA VAL A 254 -17.28 13.36 6.83
C VAL A 254 -17.10 12.30 7.92
N PHE A 255 -17.90 12.39 8.97
CA PHE A 255 -18.07 11.32 9.95
C PHE A 255 -19.53 10.88 9.94
N ARG A 256 -19.80 9.59 9.68
CA ARG A 256 -21.18 9.10 9.61
C ARG A 256 -21.36 7.74 10.29
N SER A 257 -22.35 7.65 11.18
CA SER A 257 -22.92 6.39 11.68
C SER A 257 -24.44 6.51 11.78
N PRO A 258 -25.21 5.42 11.66
CA PRO A 258 -26.67 5.48 11.81
C PRO A 258 -27.08 5.98 13.20
N ALA A 259 -28.13 6.80 13.26
CA ALA A 259 -28.77 7.22 14.51
C ALA A 259 -29.23 6.03 15.38
N ASP A 260 -28.90 6.07 16.67
CA ASP A 260 -29.44 5.17 17.69
C ASP A 260 -29.66 5.97 18.98
N PRO A 261 -30.89 6.04 19.53
CA PRO A 261 -31.17 6.82 20.75
C PRO A 261 -30.43 6.32 22.00
N LYS A 262 -29.88 5.10 21.98
CA LYS A 262 -29.18 4.48 23.13
C LYS A 262 -27.67 4.67 23.09
N VAL A 263 -27.12 5.08 21.95
CA VAL A 263 -25.68 5.17 21.73
C VAL A 263 -25.39 6.57 21.19
N SER A 264 -24.33 7.20 21.65
CA SER A 264 -23.86 8.46 21.07
C SER A 264 -22.39 8.32 20.75
N ASP A 265 -22.01 8.57 19.51
CA ASP A 265 -20.62 8.55 19.07
C ASP A 265 -20.02 9.95 19.22
N THR A 266 -18.85 10.04 19.83
CA THR A 266 -18.03 11.27 19.80
C THR A 266 -16.68 10.94 19.21
N VAL A 267 -16.31 11.65 18.14
CA VAL A 267 -14.96 11.61 17.58
C VAL A 267 -14.21 12.88 17.93
N VAL A 268 -12.96 12.72 18.33
CA VAL A 268 -12.06 13.84 18.64
C VAL A 268 -11.00 13.95 17.55
N LEU A 269 -10.89 15.13 16.95
CA LEU A 269 -9.77 15.55 16.11
C LEU A 269 -8.80 16.35 16.99
N ASP A 270 -7.73 15.72 17.48
CA ASP A 270 -6.79 16.37 18.40
C ASP A 270 -5.51 16.84 17.70
N LYS A 271 -5.11 18.09 17.91
CA LYS A 271 -3.87 18.66 17.35
C LYS A 271 -3.80 18.58 15.83
N CYS A 272 -4.94 18.60 15.14
CA CYS A 272 -4.96 18.65 13.68
C CYS A 272 -4.76 20.10 13.20
N TRP A 273 -4.09 20.26 12.06
CA TRP A 273 -4.03 21.49 11.31
C TRP A 273 -5.00 21.42 10.13
N PHE A 274 -5.64 22.53 9.80
CA PHE A 274 -6.61 22.62 8.71
C PHE A 274 -6.23 23.76 7.78
N GLU A 275 -6.12 23.49 6.48
CA GLU A 275 -5.69 24.52 5.53
C GLU A 275 -6.65 25.72 5.53
N GLY A 276 -6.09 26.91 5.77
CA GLY A 276 -6.80 28.19 5.69
C GLY A 276 -7.76 28.50 6.84
N GLU A 277 -8.00 27.56 7.76
CA GLU A 277 -9.05 27.70 8.78
C GLU A 277 -8.49 27.60 10.19
N ARG A 278 -8.83 28.58 11.02
CA ARG A 278 -8.44 28.66 12.44
C ARG A 278 -9.62 28.80 13.37
N ASP A 279 -10.71 29.35 12.86
CA ASP A 279 -11.92 29.60 13.61
C ASP A 279 -12.74 28.30 13.74
N LEU A 280 -13.22 28.01 14.95
CA LEU A 280 -13.95 26.78 15.23
C LEU A 280 -15.30 26.73 14.51
N GLU A 281 -15.96 27.87 14.28
CA GLU A 281 -17.23 27.93 13.54
C GLU A 281 -17.00 27.65 12.04
N ALA A 282 -15.94 28.21 11.46
CA ALA A 282 -15.54 27.92 10.10
C ALA A 282 -15.11 26.45 9.92
N LEU A 283 -14.40 25.88 10.89
CA LEU A 283 -14.04 24.46 10.90
C LEU A 283 -15.27 23.55 10.99
N ALA A 284 -16.26 23.91 11.81
CA ALA A 284 -17.51 23.16 11.91
C ALA A 284 -18.20 23.03 10.54
N LYS A 285 -18.13 24.05 9.67
CA LYS A 285 -18.71 24.00 8.31
C LYS A 285 -18.00 23.03 7.35
N ARG A 286 -16.76 22.61 7.66
CA ARG A 286 -16.00 21.61 6.86
C ARG A 286 -16.29 20.18 7.31
N ILE A 287 -16.76 20.02 8.53
CA ILE A 287 -16.99 18.73 9.17
C ILE A 287 -18.47 18.40 9.04
N VAL A 288 -18.78 17.28 8.39
CA VAL A 288 -20.15 16.78 8.28
C VAL A 288 -20.38 15.78 9.41
N ASP A 289 -21.28 16.14 10.34
CA ASP A 289 -21.60 15.33 11.51
C ASP A 289 -23.13 15.33 11.83
N VAL A 290 -23.54 15.03 13.07
CA VAL A 290 -24.95 15.05 13.52
C VAL A 290 -25.64 16.41 13.36
N ALA A 291 -24.88 17.52 13.39
CA ALA A 291 -25.45 18.86 13.22
C ALA A 291 -26.02 19.05 11.80
N ASP A 292 -25.42 18.41 10.80
CA ASP A 292 -25.80 18.52 9.38
C ASP A 292 -26.88 17.50 8.97
N ASP A 293 -26.91 16.33 9.60
CA ASP A 293 -27.82 15.24 9.25
C ASP A 293 -28.37 14.57 10.52
N LYS A 294 -29.68 14.71 10.78
CA LYS A 294 -30.34 14.08 11.94
C LYS A 294 -30.33 12.55 11.90
N ALA A 295 -30.07 11.95 10.74
CA ALA A 295 -29.88 10.50 10.62
C ALA A 295 -28.46 10.04 10.99
N ASN A 296 -27.55 10.99 11.23
CA ASN A 296 -26.18 10.75 11.68
C ASN A 296 -26.11 10.81 13.22
N ASN A 297 -25.36 9.90 13.84
CA ASN A 297 -25.24 9.81 15.30
C ASN A 297 -23.92 10.34 15.87
N VAL A 298 -23.05 10.86 15.01
CA VAL A 298 -21.69 11.21 15.38
C VAL A 298 -21.61 12.70 15.68
N THR A 299 -21.09 13.04 16.86
CA THR A 299 -20.63 14.39 17.16
C THR A 299 -19.12 14.46 16.96
N VAL A 300 -18.62 15.46 16.24
CA VAL A 300 -17.18 15.65 16.07
C VAL A 300 -16.72 16.85 16.90
N LYS A 301 -15.62 16.67 17.63
CA LYS A 301 -14.98 17.73 18.42
C LYS A 301 -13.57 17.98 17.90
N VAL A 302 -13.25 19.23 17.64
CA VAL A 302 -11.88 19.66 17.34
C VAL A 302 -11.23 20.15 18.62
N LEU A 303 -10.12 19.53 19.02
CA LEU A 303 -9.33 19.91 20.19
C LEU A 303 -7.94 20.37 19.76
N ASN A 304 -7.48 21.46 20.37
CA ASN A 304 -6.13 22.01 20.16
C ASN A 304 -5.78 22.20 18.67
N PRO A 305 -6.63 22.84 17.84
CA PRO A 305 -6.29 23.04 16.43
C PRO A 305 -4.96 23.78 16.31
N MET A 306 -4.12 23.33 15.39
CA MET A 306 -2.77 23.84 15.24
C MET A 306 -2.75 25.12 14.39
N GLU A 307 -1.79 26.01 14.66
CA GLU A 307 -1.63 27.26 13.89
C GLU A 307 -0.91 27.07 12.54
N ARG A 308 -0.13 25.99 12.43
CA ARG A 308 0.71 25.63 11.28
C ARG A 308 0.70 24.11 11.05
N PRO A 309 0.97 23.64 9.82
CA PRO A 309 1.09 22.21 9.56
C PRO A 309 2.24 21.60 10.35
N HIS A 310 2.11 20.32 10.72
CA HIS A 310 3.16 19.54 11.39
C HIS A 310 4.27 19.12 10.43
N GLU A 311 3.92 18.84 9.17
CA GLU A 311 4.80 18.28 8.14
C GLU A 311 5.44 16.93 8.53
N MET A 312 4.80 16.19 9.45
CA MET A 312 5.33 14.93 9.97
C MET A 312 5.42 13.80 8.93
N ALA A 313 4.50 13.78 7.95
CA ALA A 313 4.49 12.78 6.88
C ALA A 313 5.50 13.08 5.75
N GLY A 314 6.30 14.14 5.87
CA GLY A 314 7.22 14.58 4.82
C GLY A 314 6.52 15.22 3.62
N LYS A 315 7.27 15.40 2.54
CA LYS A 315 6.77 15.98 1.29
C LYS A 315 6.30 14.86 0.35
N LEU A 316 5.17 15.09 -0.33
CA LEU A 316 4.79 14.28 -1.48
C LEU A 316 5.80 14.56 -2.60
N ASN A 317 6.45 13.50 -3.10
CA ASN A 317 7.23 13.57 -4.32
C ASN A 317 6.24 13.65 -5.49
N ARG A 318 5.95 14.86 -5.94
CA ARG A 318 5.13 15.12 -7.14
C ARG A 318 5.94 14.89 -8.40
#